data_AF-C7ZHB1-F1
#
_entry.id   AF-C7ZHB1-F1
#
_cell.length_a   1.000
_cell.length_b   1.000
_cell.length_c   1.000
_cell.angle_alpha   90.00
_cell.angle_beta   90.00
_cell.angle_gamma   90.00
#
_symmetry.space_group_name_H-M   'P 1'
#
loop_
_entity.id
_entity.type
_entity.pdbx_description
1 polymer ?
#
loop_
_entity_poly.entity_id
_entity_poly.type
_entity_poly.pdbx_seq_one_letter_code
_entity_poly.pdbx_strand_id
1 'polypeptide(L)'
;MGSQQFYECVRCDRDFRSLAAKEQHLRDSSRHNICQLCGVRDYEDADDLDDHLEDDHHFCTGCRQIFSSNWLLQQHNVDVHNLCVTCGRYFTSPSNLNNHKIIHAEKNIECAGCNRQFATNSAMVLHLEAGTCPSEADCQVVDDLATDCRQYPSYRCDDPKYDYECPSCETPFRYMSGLLQHIENGPCDESLDWHRPLAIFLRYIRTRI
;
A
#
# COMPACT_ATOMS: atom_id res chain seq x y z
N MET A 1 -20.53 -57.81 -30.45
CA MET A 1 -19.10 -57.46 -30.46
C MET A 1 -19.02 -56.01 -30.02
N GLY A 2 -18.41 -55.74 -28.87
CA GLY A 2 -18.53 -54.46 -28.16
C GLY A 2 -17.78 -53.34 -28.87
N SER A 3 -18.46 -52.22 -29.09
CA SER A 3 -17.87 -50.96 -29.52
C SER A 3 -16.86 -50.49 -28.46
N GLN A 4 -15.58 -50.47 -28.82
CA GLN A 4 -14.53 -49.93 -27.96
C GLN A 4 -14.72 -48.42 -27.90
N GLN A 5 -15.13 -47.90 -26.74
CA GLN A 5 -15.34 -46.46 -26.54
C GLN A 5 -13.97 -45.77 -26.40
N PHE A 6 -13.68 -44.85 -27.31
CA PHE A 6 -12.50 -43.99 -27.26
C PHE A 6 -12.88 -42.63 -26.65
N TYR A 7 -11.89 -41.96 -26.06
CA TYR A 7 -12.03 -40.64 -25.47
C TYR A 7 -11.20 -39.66 -26.29
N GLU A 8 -11.86 -38.77 -27.01
CA GLU A 8 -11.21 -37.84 -27.95
C GLU A 8 -10.82 -36.52 -27.27
N CYS A 9 -9.65 -35.98 -27.60
CA CYS A 9 -9.21 -34.62 -27.30
C CYS A 9 -9.28 -33.79 -28.58
N VAL A 10 -10.33 -32.98 -28.73
CA VAL A 10 -10.63 -32.21 -29.95
C VAL A 10 -9.52 -31.21 -30.29
N ARG A 11 -8.99 -30.50 -29.29
CA ARG A 11 -7.95 -29.47 -29.49
C ARG A 11 -6.61 -30.04 -29.99
N CYS A 12 -6.31 -31.29 -29.63
CA CYS A 12 -5.09 -31.96 -30.06
C CYS A 12 -5.31 -33.00 -31.17
N ASP A 13 -6.55 -33.24 -31.58
CA ASP A 13 -6.97 -34.29 -32.52
C ASP A 13 -6.36 -35.66 -32.14
N ARG A 14 -6.66 -36.12 -30.91
CA ARG A 14 -6.09 -37.36 -30.34
C ARG A 14 -7.13 -38.22 -29.63
N ASP A 15 -7.06 -39.52 -29.89
CA ASP A 15 -7.88 -40.53 -29.22
C ASP A 15 -7.15 -41.26 -28.09
N PHE A 16 -7.85 -41.46 -26.98
CA PHE A 16 -7.36 -42.17 -25.81
C PHE A 16 -8.21 -43.41 -25.52
N ARG A 17 -7.55 -44.47 -25.03
CA ARG A 17 -8.20 -45.76 -24.70
C ARG A 17 -8.97 -45.73 -23.36
N SER A 18 -8.81 -44.68 -22.56
CA SER A 18 -9.50 -44.48 -21.28
C SER A 18 -9.62 -43.00 -20.93
N LEU A 19 -10.60 -42.64 -20.10
CA LEU A 19 -10.77 -41.27 -19.59
C LEU A 19 -9.54 -40.79 -18.82
N ALA A 20 -8.99 -41.64 -17.95
CA ALA A 20 -7.80 -41.31 -17.16
C ALA A 20 -6.57 -40.99 -18.04
N ALA A 21 -6.41 -41.68 -19.17
CA ALA A 21 -5.33 -41.39 -20.11
C ALA A 21 -5.52 -40.03 -20.81
N LYS A 22 -6.77 -39.68 -21.15
CA LYS A 22 -7.10 -38.35 -21.66
C LYS A 22 -6.84 -37.26 -20.62
N GLU A 23 -7.27 -37.46 -19.38
CA GLU A 23 -7.06 -36.49 -18.29
C GLU A 23 -5.56 -36.27 -17.98
N GLN A 24 -4.77 -37.34 -18.01
CA GLN A 24 -3.31 -37.23 -17.86
C GLN A 24 -2.71 -36.41 -19.02
N HIS A 25 -3.13 -36.67 -20.24
CA HIS A 25 -2.70 -35.89 -21.40
C HIS A 25 -3.04 -34.40 -21.27
N LEU A 26 -4.25 -34.08 -20.79
CA LEU A 26 -4.68 -32.70 -20.57
C LEU A 26 -3.82 -31.98 -19.51
N ARG A 27 -3.43 -32.67 -18.43
CA ARG A 27 -2.57 -32.10 -17.37
C ARG A 27 -1.13 -31.87 -17.81
N ASP A 28 -0.57 -32.78 -18.60
CA ASP A 28 0.85 -32.76 -18.96
C ASP A 28 1.14 -31.90 -20.20
N SER A 29 0.10 -31.52 -20.94
CA SER A 29 0.26 -30.81 -22.21
C SER A 29 0.13 -29.30 -22.03
N SER A 30 1.17 -28.58 -22.44
CA SER A 30 1.19 -27.11 -22.49
C SER A 30 0.22 -26.49 -23.52
N ARG A 31 -0.52 -27.30 -24.27
CA ARG A 31 -1.54 -26.84 -25.23
C ARG A 31 -2.90 -26.62 -24.59
N HIS A 32 -3.04 -26.93 -23.31
CA HIS A 32 -4.29 -26.87 -22.57
C HIS A 32 -4.13 -25.96 -21.36
N ASN A 33 -5.18 -25.22 -21.04
CA ASN A 33 -5.24 -24.33 -19.88
C ASN A 33 -6.18 -24.96 -18.87
N ILE A 34 -5.63 -25.82 -18.02
CA ILE A 34 -6.43 -26.69 -17.16
C ILE A 34 -6.55 -26.13 -15.74
N CYS A 35 -7.78 -25.94 -15.26
CA CYS A 35 -8.01 -25.84 -13.82
C CYS A 35 -7.91 -27.24 -13.20
N GLN A 36 -7.06 -27.42 -12.18
CA GLN A 36 -6.91 -28.72 -11.52
C GLN A 36 -7.84 -28.87 -10.30
N LEU A 37 -8.53 -27.81 -9.88
CA LEU A 37 -9.36 -27.77 -8.68
C LEU A 37 -10.83 -28.16 -8.95
N CYS A 38 -11.39 -27.76 -10.08
CA CYS A 38 -12.76 -28.09 -10.50
C CYS A 38 -12.88 -29.40 -11.30
N GLY A 39 -11.82 -30.22 -11.29
CA GLY A 39 -11.63 -31.29 -12.27
C GLY A 39 -11.03 -30.75 -13.58
N VAL A 40 -10.63 -31.64 -14.50
CA VAL A 40 -9.88 -31.29 -15.72
C VAL A 40 -10.75 -30.54 -16.73
N ARG A 41 -11.00 -29.25 -16.46
CA ARG A 41 -11.68 -28.32 -17.37
C ARG A 41 -10.62 -27.52 -18.14
N ASP A 42 -10.78 -27.50 -19.45
CA ASP A 42 -9.88 -26.82 -20.39
C ASP A 42 -10.47 -25.48 -20.82
N TYR A 43 -9.73 -24.40 -20.62
CA TYR A 43 -10.08 -23.03 -20.95
C TYR A 43 -9.50 -22.61 -22.31
N GLU A 44 -10.06 -21.57 -22.93
CA GLU A 44 -9.65 -21.17 -24.28
C GLU A 44 -8.17 -20.79 -24.30
N ASP A 45 -7.80 -19.89 -23.39
CA ASP A 45 -6.45 -19.41 -23.17
C ASP A 45 -6.08 -19.34 -21.66
N ALA A 46 -4.93 -18.73 -21.37
CA ALA A 46 -4.42 -18.61 -20.01
C ALA A 46 -5.13 -17.53 -19.19
N ASP A 47 -5.64 -16.49 -19.86
CA ASP A 47 -6.34 -15.38 -19.19
C ASP A 47 -7.72 -15.86 -18.73
N ASP A 48 -8.45 -16.60 -19.58
CA ASP A 48 -9.71 -17.25 -19.20
C ASP A 48 -9.57 -18.20 -17.99
N LEU A 49 -8.44 -18.92 -17.93
CA LEU A 49 -8.13 -19.77 -16.78
C LEU A 49 -7.87 -18.92 -15.53
N ASP A 50 -7.06 -17.87 -15.65
CA ASP A 50 -6.73 -16.98 -14.54
C ASP A 50 -8.00 -16.28 -14.01
N ASP A 51 -8.89 -15.78 -14.88
CA ASP A 51 -10.19 -15.19 -14.51
C ASP A 51 -11.06 -16.18 -13.71
N HIS A 52 -11.19 -17.43 -14.19
CA HIS A 52 -11.89 -18.46 -13.44
C HIS A 52 -11.24 -18.74 -12.07
N LEU A 53 -9.91 -18.78 -12.01
CA LEU A 53 -9.20 -19.03 -10.76
C LEU A 53 -9.40 -17.85 -9.78
N GLU A 54 -9.44 -16.60 -10.26
CA GLU A 54 -9.72 -15.42 -9.43
C GLU A 54 -11.15 -15.45 -8.86
N ASP A 55 -12.13 -15.76 -9.71
CA ASP A 55 -13.55 -15.75 -9.34
C ASP A 55 -13.94 -16.92 -8.43
N ASP A 56 -13.45 -18.13 -8.72
CA ASP A 56 -13.92 -19.36 -8.06
C ASP A 56 -12.93 -19.95 -7.04
N HIS A 57 -11.66 -19.53 -7.06
CA HIS A 57 -10.59 -20.20 -6.32
C HIS A 57 -9.67 -19.31 -5.49
N HIS A 58 -10.04 -18.04 -5.26
CA HIS A 58 -9.21 -17.10 -4.47
C HIS A 58 -7.75 -17.11 -4.93
N PHE A 59 -7.56 -17.02 -6.23
CA PHE A 59 -6.25 -17.03 -6.86
C PHE A 59 -5.61 -15.64 -6.86
N CYS A 60 -4.30 -15.61 -6.69
CA CYS A 60 -3.49 -14.43 -6.92
C CYS A 60 -2.79 -14.56 -8.27
N THR A 61 -3.20 -13.75 -9.26
CA THR A 61 -2.54 -13.66 -10.57
C THR A 61 -1.07 -13.24 -10.47
N GLY A 62 -0.73 -12.39 -9.50
CA GLY A 62 0.63 -11.87 -9.32
C GLY A 62 1.68 -12.92 -8.96
N CYS A 63 1.31 -13.94 -8.18
CA CYS A 63 2.23 -15.00 -7.73
C CYS A 63 1.78 -16.42 -8.09
N ARG A 64 0.63 -16.55 -8.76
CA ARG A 64 -0.04 -17.79 -9.15
C ARG A 64 -0.34 -18.74 -7.97
N GLN A 65 -0.65 -18.19 -6.80
CA GLN A 65 -1.02 -18.95 -5.59
C GLN A 65 -2.52 -18.98 -5.37
N ILE A 66 -3.01 -20.09 -4.83
CA ILE A 66 -4.42 -20.33 -4.48
C ILE A 66 -4.55 -20.29 -2.96
N PHE A 67 -5.58 -19.60 -2.46
CA PHE A 67 -5.83 -19.47 -1.03
C PHE A 67 -7.14 -20.16 -0.63
N SER A 68 -7.19 -20.69 0.61
CA SER A 68 -8.38 -21.39 1.11
C SER A 68 -9.56 -20.47 1.41
N SER A 69 -9.35 -19.15 1.46
CA SER A 69 -10.41 -18.15 1.62
C SER A 69 -10.05 -16.82 0.97
N ASN A 70 -11.05 -16.03 0.58
CA ASN A 70 -10.87 -14.68 0.05
C ASN A 70 -10.15 -13.76 1.05
N TRP A 71 -10.40 -13.91 2.36
CA TRP A 71 -9.69 -13.14 3.38
C TRP A 71 -8.18 -13.39 3.35
N LEU A 72 -7.74 -14.65 3.21
CA LEU A 72 -6.32 -14.97 3.10
C LEU A 72 -5.69 -14.40 1.83
N LEU A 73 -6.39 -14.47 0.69
CA LEU A 73 -5.94 -13.82 -0.54
C LEU A 73 -5.80 -12.31 -0.35
N GLN A 74 -6.77 -11.67 0.30
CA GLN A 74 -6.73 -10.23 0.53
C GLN A 74 -5.56 -9.84 1.44
N GLN A 75 -5.31 -10.57 2.53
CA GLN A 75 -4.15 -10.34 3.38
C GLN A 75 -2.84 -10.55 2.61
N HIS A 76 -2.75 -11.63 1.82
CA HIS A 76 -1.59 -11.85 0.95
C HIS A 76 -1.36 -10.68 -0.01
N ASN A 77 -2.40 -10.17 -0.66
CA ASN A 77 -2.28 -9.04 -1.57
C ASN A 77 -1.87 -7.74 -0.84
N VAL A 78 -2.28 -7.56 0.41
CA VAL A 78 -1.82 -6.43 1.25
C VAL A 78 -0.34 -6.57 1.57
N ASP A 79 0.11 -7.74 2.03
CA ASP A 79 1.46 -7.95 2.56
C ASP A 79 2.52 -8.14 1.46
N VAL A 80 2.15 -8.81 0.37
CA VAL A 80 3.08 -9.19 -0.71
C VAL A 80 2.99 -8.23 -1.90
N HIS A 81 1.79 -7.75 -2.22
CA HIS A 81 1.55 -6.91 -3.40
C HIS A 81 1.20 -5.46 -3.07
N ASN A 82 1.26 -5.07 -1.79
CA ASN A 82 0.93 -3.73 -1.31
C ASN A 82 -0.42 -3.22 -1.83
N LEU A 83 -1.46 -4.05 -1.72
CA LEU A 83 -2.82 -3.71 -2.10
C LEU A 83 -3.45 -2.69 -1.14
N CYS A 84 -4.05 -1.64 -1.69
CA CYS A 84 -4.99 -0.80 -0.96
C CYS A 84 -6.37 -1.45 -0.94
N VAL A 85 -6.79 -1.96 0.22
CA VAL A 85 -8.11 -2.61 0.37
C VAL A 85 -9.30 -1.66 0.15
N THR A 86 -9.09 -0.35 0.29
CA THR A 86 -10.16 0.65 0.12
C THR A 86 -10.51 0.91 -1.34
N CYS A 87 -9.51 0.90 -2.24
CA CYS A 87 -9.72 1.22 -3.66
C CYS A 87 -9.25 0.15 -4.64
N GLY A 88 -8.69 -0.98 -4.15
CA GLY A 88 -8.21 -2.08 -4.98
C GLY A 88 -6.88 -1.81 -5.70
N ARG A 89 -6.20 -0.69 -5.43
CA ARG A 89 -4.97 -0.31 -6.14
C ARG A 89 -3.73 -0.96 -5.54
N TYR A 90 -2.89 -1.52 -6.40
CA TYR A 90 -1.58 -2.07 -6.04
C TYR A 90 -0.47 -1.00 -6.07
N PHE A 91 0.53 -1.16 -5.20
CA PHE A 91 1.68 -0.27 -5.08
C PHE A 91 3.00 -1.01 -5.17
N THR A 92 4.03 -0.33 -5.66
CA THR A 92 5.37 -0.91 -5.83
C THR A 92 6.14 -1.04 -4.53
N SER A 93 5.74 -0.35 -3.47
CA SER A 93 6.38 -0.42 -2.15
C SER A 93 5.38 -0.20 -1.01
N PRO A 94 5.65 -0.72 0.20
CA PRO A 94 4.82 -0.49 1.38
C PRO A 94 4.71 0.99 1.74
N SER A 95 5.80 1.76 1.62
CA SER A 95 5.79 3.20 1.90
C SER A 95 4.89 3.97 0.95
N ASN A 96 4.85 3.58 -0.34
CA ASN A 96 3.94 4.18 -1.32
C ASN A 96 2.47 3.87 -0.98
N LEU A 97 2.17 2.64 -0.57
CA LEU A 97 0.84 2.27 -0.10
C LEU A 97 0.44 3.07 1.15
N ASN A 98 1.34 3.21 2.13
CA ASN A 98 1.03 3.93 3.36
C ASN A 98 0.73 5.41 3.11
N ASN A 99 1.58 6.06 2.31
CA ASN A 99 1.34 7.42 1.85
C ASN A 99 0.02 7.54 1.06
N HIS A 100 -0.33 6.53 0.25
CA HIS A 100 -1.58 6.53 -0.47
C HIS A 100 -2.80 6.42 0.45
N LYS A 101 -2.76 5.62 1.53
CA LYS A 101 -3.89 5.47 2.47
C LYS A 101 -4.36 6.81 3.03
N ILE A 102 -3.50 7.83 3.09
CA ILE A 102 -3.83 9.19 3.50
C ILE A 102 -4.97 9.79 2.66
N ILE A 103 -5.09 9.44 1.37
CA ILE A 103 -6.17 10.00 0.53
C ILE A 103 -7.56 9.50 0.95
N HIS A 104 -7.62 8.35 1.63
CA HIS A 104 -8.84 7.76 2.14
C HIS A 104 -9.12 8.16 3.60
N ALA A 105 -8.14 8.77 4.28
CA ALA A 105 -8.32 9.26 5.63
C ALA A 105 -9.19 10.53 5.66
N GLU A 106 -9.99 10.66 6.71
CA GLU A 106 -10.78 11.86 6.95
C GLU A 106 -9.88 13.06 7.22
N LYS A 107 -10.27 14.23 6.69
CA LYS A 107 -9.53 15.47 6.90
C LYS A 107 -9.94 16.13 8.21
N ASN A 108 -9.34 15.69 9.30
CA ASN A 108 -9.70 16.11 10.65
C ASN A 108 -8.68 17.09 11.28
N ILE A 109 -7.63 17.44 10.55
CA ILE A 109 -6.59 18.38 11.02
C ILE A 109 -6.81 19.74 10.38
N GLU A 110 -7.20 20.72 11.19
CA GLU A 110 -7.45 22.09 10.74
C GLU A 110 -6.21 22.98 10.87
N CYS A 111 -5.97 23.82 9.86
CA CYS A 111 -5.01 24.91 9.90
C CYS A 111 -5.66 26.14 10.55
N ALA A 112 -5.13 26.62 11.67
CA ALA A 112 -5.69 27.77 12.40
C ALA A 112 -5.63 29.09 11.61
N GLY A 113 -4.65 29.25 10.71
CA GLY A 113 -4.51 30.45 9.89
C GLY A 113 -5.51 30.58 8.74
N CYS A 114 -6.19 29.50 8.32
CA CYS A 114 -7.11 29.55 7.18
C CYS A 114 -8.29 28.56 7.23
N ASN A 115 -8.46 27.82 8.32
CA ASN A 115 -9.48 26.80 8.56
C ASN A 115 -9.50 25.66 7.52
N ARG A 116 -8.44 25.51 6.71
CA ARG A 116 -8.33 24.41 5.75
C ARG A 116 -8.04 23.10 6.49
N GLN A 117 -8.71 22.04 6.08
CA GLN A 117 -8.58 20.72 6.67
C GLN A 117 -7.64 19.79 5.88
N PHE A 118 -6.87 19.00 6.61
CA PHE A 118 -5.85 18.06 6.14
C PHE A 118 -6.05 16.69 6.80
N ALA A 119 -5.60 15.65 6.10
CA ALA A 119 -5.67 14.27 6.60
C ALA A 119 -4.51 13.92 7.54
N THR A 120 -3.38 14.62 7.45
CA THR A 120 -2.19 14.39 8.29
C THR A 120 -1.56 15.69 8.77
N ASN A 121 -0.71 15.60 9.81
CA ASN A 121 0.00 16.77 10.32
C ASN A 121 1.08 17.19 9.33
N SER A 122 1.78 16.24 8.72
CA SER A 122 2.77 16.52 7.66
C SER A 122 2.17 17.34 6.52
N ALA A 123 0.96 17.02 6.06
CA ALA A 123 0.29 17.76 4.99
C ALA A 123 -0.11 19.19 5.40
N MET A 124 -0.54 19.38 6.65
CA MET A 124 -0.88 20.70 7.18
C MET A 124 0.37 21.57 7.38
N VAL A 125 1.47 21.01 7.90
CA VAL A 125 2.75 21.73 8.02
C VAL A 125 3.34 22.04 6.65
N LEU A 126 3.30 21.10 5.69
CA LEU A 126 3.76 21.35 4.32
C LEU A 126 2.98 22.48 3.65
N HIS A 127 1.67 22.58 3.90
CA HIS A 127 0.84 23.67 3.39
C HIS A 127 1.32 25.04 3.89
N LEU A 128 1.72 25.11 5.17
CA LEU A 128 2.34 26.29 5.77
C LEU A 128 3.73 26.53 5.16
N GLU A 129 4.64 25.55 5.20
CA GLU A 129 6.01 25.68 4.68
C GLU A 129 6.06 26.10 3.20
N ALA A 130 5.10 25.63 2.39
CA ALA A 130 5.00 25.97 0.98
C ALA A 130 4.49 27.39 0.70
N GLY A 131 4.15 28.18 1.73
CA GLY A 131 3.62 29.54 1.58
C GLY A 131 2.23 29.58 0.95
N THR A 132 1.50 28.46 0.99
CA THR A 132 0.17 28.35 0.36
C THR A 132 -0.96 28.74 1.31
N CYS A 133 -0.64 29.03 2.56
CA CYS A 133 -1.59 29.48 3.57
C CYS A 133 -1.88 30.98 3.41
N PRO A 134 -3.16 31.39 3.38
CA PRO A 134 -3.55 32.81 3.44
C PRO A 134 -3.02 33.60 4.65
N SER A 135 -2.58 32.92 5.71
CA SER A 135 -1.96 33.56 6.89
C SER A 135 -0.52 34.02 6.65
N GLU A 136 -0.01 33.88 5.42
CA GLU A 136 1.38 34.21 5.02
C GLU A 136 2.45 33.41 5.77
N ALA A 137 2.05 32.32 6.44
CA ALA A 137 3.00 31.38 7.01
C ALA A 137 3.76 30.68 5.88
N ASP A 138 5.08 30.58 6.05
CA ASP A 138 6.03 29.92 5.16
C ASP A 138 7.00 29.04 5.98
N CYS A 139 8.06 28.53 5.35
CA CYS A 139 9.06 27.72 6.04
C CYS A 139 9.76 28.46 7.18
N GLN A 140 10.07 29.75 7.01
CA GLN A 140 10.76 30.53 8.04
C GLN A 140 9.88 30.70 9.28
N VAL A 141 8.59 30.97 9.08
CA VAL A 141 7.63 31.06 10.19
C VAL A 141 7.53 29.75 10.96
N VAL A 142 7.53 28.60 10.26
CA VAL A 142 7.52 27.28 10.90
C VAL A 142 8.81 27.03 11.69
N ASP A 143 9.97 27.38 11.13
CA ASP A 143 11.28 27.21 11.79
C ASP A 143 11.43 28.12 13.02
N ASP A 144 10.93 29.35 12.94
CA ASP A 144 10.91 30.29 14.05
C ASP A 144 10.00 29.76 15.18
N LEU A 145 8.79 29.28 14.84
CA LEU A 145 7.88 28.66 15.79
C LEU A 145 8.46 27.38 16.40
N ALA A 146 9.22 26.62 15.63
CA ALA A 146 9.94 25.44 16.11
C ALA A 146 10.96 25.87 17.15
N THR A 147 11.83 26.83 16.81
CA THR A 147 12.88 27.35 17.70
C THR A 147 12.31 27.95 19.00
N ASP A 148 11.18 28.64 18.92
CA ASP A 148 10.46 29.19 20.09
C ASP A 148 9.82 28.10 20.96
N CYS A 149 9.53 26.93 20.38
CA CYS A 149 8.98 25.81 21.12
C CYS A 149 10.06 25.21 22.03
N ARG A 150 9.77 25.10 23.34
CA ARG A 150 10.68 24.45 24.31
C ARG A 150 11.11 23.04 23.89
N GLN A 151 10.34 22.39 23.04
CA GLN A 151 10.59 21.04 22.55
C GLN A 151 11.60 20.97 21.40
N TYR A 152 11.98 22.10 20.78
CA TYR A 152 12.94 22.18 19.68
C TYR A 152 14.21 21.34 19.84
N PRO A 153 14.88 21.35 21.02
CA PRO A 153 16.15 20.64 21.16
C PRO A 153 16.03 19.13 20.94
N SER A 154 14.82 18.56 21.02
CA SER A 154 14.60 17.12 20.80
C SER A 154 14.66 16.71 19.33
N TYR A 155 14.56 17.63 18.38
CA TYR A 155 14.47 17.32 16.96
C TYR A 155 15.29 18.29 16.10
N ARG A 156 16.20 19.04 16.73
CA ARG A 156 17.13 19.93 16.06
C ARG A 156 18.24 19.11 15.41
N CYS A 157 18.59 19.45 14.17
CA CYS A 157 19.82 18.98 13.53
C CYS A 157 20.91 20.05 13.59
N ASP A 158 22.17 19.64 13.78
CA ASP A 158 23.32 20.57 13.76
C ASP A 158 24.02 20.63 12.39
N ASP A 159 23.65 19.77 11.44
CA ASP A 159 24.17 19.82 10.08
C ASP A 159 23.57 21.02 9.33
N PRO A 160 24.36 21.96 8.76
CA PRO A 160 23.84 23.13 8.04
C PRO A 160 22.90 22.82 6.86
N LYS A 161 22.87 21.59 6.37
CA LYS A 161 21.99 21.14 5.29
C LYS A 161 20.58 20.80 5.76
N TYR A 162 20.40 20.52 7.04
CA TYR A 162 19.15 20.01 7.59
C TYR A 162 18.80 20.75 8.87
N ASP A 163 17.53 21.08 9.05
CA ASP A 163 17.08 21.84 10.22
C ASP A 163 16.55 20.88 11.31
N TYR A 164 16.09 19.70 10.88
CA TYR A 164 15.40 18.74 11.73
C TYR A 164 16.05 17.36 11.70
N GLU A 165 15.98 16.64 12.81
CA GLU A 165 16.49 15.28 12.94
C GLU A 165 15.54 14.44 13.78
N CYS A 166 15.33 13.18 13.38
CA CYS A 166 14.51 12.26 14.16
C CYS A 166 15.26 11.78 15.40
N PRO A 167 14.74 11.96 16.63
CA PRO A 167 15.43 11.56 17.85
C PRO A 167 15.60 10.05 18.01
N SER A 168 14.77 9.24 17.34
CA SER A 168 14.81 7.78 17.46
C SER A 168 15.76 7.11 16.45
N CYS A 169 15.93 7.68 15.27
CA CYS A 169 16.70 7.05 14.18
C CYS A 169 17.76 7.96 13.55
N GLU A 170 17.93 9.18 14.07
CA GLU A 170 18.95 10.16 13.66
C GLU A 170 18.90 10.50 12.16
N THR A 171 17.76 10.23 11.52
CA THR A 171 17.57 10.56 10.11
C THR A 171 17.32 12.07 9.98
N PRO A 172 18.10 12.80 9.17
CA PRO A 172 17.97 14.24 9.06
C PRO A 172 16.96 14.64 7.98
N PHE A 173 16.31 15.78 8.20
CA PHE A 173 15.26 16.34 7.35
C PHE A 173 15.47 17.85 7.18
N ARG A 174 15.29 18.31 5.95
CA ARG A 174 15.33 19.75 5.64
C ARG A 174 14.11 20.50 6.17
N TYR A 175 12.98 19.82 6.29
CA TYR A 175 11.70 20.44 6.64
C TYR A 175 11.00 19.65 7.72
N MET A 176 10.22 20.33 8.55
CA MET A 176 9.45 19.73 9.63
C MET A 176 8.36 18.81 9.06
N SER A 177 7.76 19.18 7.93
CA SER A 177 6.82 18.31 7.22
C SER A 177 7.43 16.96 6.83
N GLY A 178 8.72 16.94 6.47
CA GLY A 178 9.47 15.73 6.14
C GLY A 178 9.68 14.83 7.36
N LEU A 179 10.08 15.40 8.50
CA LEU A 179 10.20 14.66 9.76
C LEU A 179 8.84 14.09 10.20
N LEU A 180 7.77 14.87 10.12
CA LEU A 180 6.42 14.40 10.43
C LEU A 180 5.97 13.28 9.50
N GLN A 181 6.24 13.40 8.20
CA GLN A 181 5.90 12.35 7.23
C GLN A 181 6.65 11.04 7.53
N HIS A 182 7.93 11.14 7.91
CA HIS A 182 8.74 10.00 8.33
C HIS A 182 8.14 9.30 9.54
N ILE A 183 7.63 10.04 10.52
CA ILE A 183 7.03 9.46 11.73
C ILE A 183 5.63 8.89 11.43
N GLU A 184 4.85 9.54 10.58
CA GLU A 184 3.50 9.08 10.22
C GLU A 184 3.51 7.85 9.30
N ASN A 185 4.57 7.64 8.50
CA ASN A 185 4.59 6.63 7.43
C ASN A 185 5.83 5.72 7.38
N GLY A 186 6.88 6.03 8.12
CA GLY A 186 8.15 5.31 8.10
C GLY A 186 8.26 4.25 9.21
N PRO A 187 9.16 3.27 9.07
CA PRO A 187 9.50 2.35 10.15
C PRO A 187 10.39 3.10 11.16
N CYS A 188 9.76 3.88 12.03
CA CYS A 188 10.41 4.63 13.09
C CYS A 188 9.69 4.35 14.42
N ASP A 189 10.45 4.24 15.51
CA ASP A 189 9.91 4.03 16.86
C ASP A 189 9.45 5.34 17.52
N GLU A 190 9.58 6.46 16.81
CA GLU A 190 9.00 7.72 17.25
C GLU A 190 7.50 7.77 16.94
N SER A 191 6.72 8.43 17.80
CA SER A 191 5.26 8.54 17.63
C SER A 191 4.78 9.98 17.82
N LEU A 192 3.56 10.26 17.35
CA LEU A 192 2.86 11.53 17.58
C LEU A 192 1.91 11.46 18.79
N ASP A 193 2.24 10.65 19.79
CA ASP A 193 1.44 10.56 21.02
C ASP A 193 1.41 11.89 21.76
N TRP A 194 0.30 12.16 22.45
CA TRP A 194 -0.01 13.46 23.06
C TRP A 194 1.10 14.10 23.91
N HIS A 195 1.91 13.28 24.59
CA HIS A 195 2.98 13.74 25.48
C HIS A 195 4.34 13.91 24.79
N ARG A 196 4.45 13.53 23.51
CA ARG A 196 5.71 13.58 22.76
C ARG A 196 6.04 15.02 22.34
N PRO A 197 7.34 15.37 22.25
CA PRO A 197 7.81 16.69 21.85
C PRO A 197 7.13 17.25 20.57
N LEU A 198 6.99 16.42 19.53
CA LEU A 198 6.38 16.82 18.27
C LEU A 198 4.87 17.05 18.36
N ALA A 199 4.14 16.26 19.15
CA ALA A 199 2.71 16.50 19.39
C ALA A 199 2.47 17.82 20.14
N ILE A 200 3.36 18.16 21.08
CA ILE A 200 3.35 19.46 21.77
C ILE A 200 3.64 20.60 20.80
N PHE A 201 4.64 20.43 19.92
CA PHE A 201 4.96 21.42 18.89
C PHE A 201 3.81 21.64 17.90
N LEU A 202 3.14 20.58 17.43
CA LEU A 202 1.97 20.71 16.55
C LEU A 202 0.83 21.49 17.19
N ARG A 203 0.62 21.33 18.51
CA ARG A 203 -0.34 22.15 19.27
C ARG A 203 0.14 23.58 19.38
N TYR A 204 1.43 23.80 19.59
CA TYR A 204 2.04 25.12 19.65
C TYR A 204 1.82 25.90 18.34
N ILE A 205 2.12 25.31 17.18
CA ILE A 205 1.83 25.88 15.85
C ILE A 205 0.36 26.30 15.76
N ARG A 206 -0.56 25.39 16.06
CA ARG A 206 -2.01 25.64 15.92
C ARG A 206 -2.54 26.79 16.79
N THR A 207 -1.79 27.21 17.81
CA THR A 207 -2.17 28.34 18.67
C THR A 207 -1.51 29.67 18.28
N ARG A 208 -0.56 29.65 17.34
CA ARG A 208 0.32 30.79 17.02
C ARG A 208 0.24 31.25 15.57
N ILE A 209 -0.35 30.44 14.69
CA ILE A 209 -0.74 30.79 13.33
C ILE A 209 -2.22 31.17 13.35
#